data_AF-A0A552FSY3-F1
#
_entry.id   AF-A0A552FSY3-F1
#
_cell.length_a   1.000
_cell.length_b   1.000
_cell.length_c   1.000
_cell.angle_alpha   90.00
_cell.angle_beta   90.00
_cell.angle_gamma   90.00
#
_symmetry.space_group_name_H-M   'P 1'
#
loop_
_entity.id
_entity.type
_entity.pdbx_description
1 polymer ?
#
loop_
_entity_poly.entity_id
_entity_poly.type
_entity_poly.pdbx_seq_one_letter_code
_entity_poly.pdbx_strand_id
1 'polypeptide(L)'
;MLKEQVISQQVSITRKAMIRNFELRLPRHAKRVIGLESGVRMVSALPEPIQPASFAESLQFIPSRVMGELRLQHIGKSGLFFSTQVMEQDSGLAYGDFSMTAGFKTASWTHQGKREPFSVQVDREASILLGMYKDIIGEQLNRHLEYQVLIHLWFETKEEDK
;
A
#
# COMPACT_ATOMS: atom_id res chain seq x y z
N MET A 1 -12.60 -14.63 -21.37
CA MET A 1 -11.35 -14.85 -20.59
C MET A 1 -11.43 -14.17 -19.23
N LEU A 2 -10.50 -14.41 -18.30
CA LEU A 2 -10.39 -13.61 -17.06
C LEU A 2 -9.52 -12.39 -17.34
N LYS A 3 -9.97 -11.20 -16.94
CA LYS A 3 -9.23 -9.95 -17.12
C LYS A 3 -8.86 -9.37 -15.76
N GLU A 4 -7.60 -8.99 -15.61
CA GLU A 4 -7.11 -8.28 -14.42
C GLU A 4 -7.35 -6.78 -14.59
N GLN A 5 -7.81 -6.13 -13.54
CA GLN A 5 -8.08 -4.70 -13.48
C GLN A 5 -7.61 -4.12 -12.14
N VAL A 6 -7.38 -2.81 -12.12
CA VAL A 6 -6.95 -2.07 -10.92
C VAL A 6 -7.88 -0.90 -10.64
N ILE A 7 -8.23 -0.70 -9.37
CA ILE A 7 -8.85 0.54 -8.88
C ILE A 7 -7.85 1.24 -7.98
N SER A 8 -7.61 2.52 -8.25
CA SER A 8 -6.72 3.37 -7.47
C SER A 8 -7.53 4.36 -6.63
N GLN A 9 -7.20 4.47 -5.35
CA GLN A 9 -7.77 5.44 -4.44
C GLN A 9 -6.66 6.21 -3.74
N GLN A 10 -6.88 7.51 -3.55
CA GLN A 10 -5.98 8.38 -2.80
C GLN A 10 -6.67 8.83 -1.52
N VAL A 11 -5.95 8.76 -0.40
CA VAL A 11 -6.44 9.18 0.92
C VAL A 11 -5.49 10.22 1.49
N SER A 12 -5.99 11.44 1.69
CA SER A 12 -5.18 12.53 2.24
C SER A 12 -5.20 12.54 3.77
N ILE A 13 -4.00 12.60 4.34
CA ILE A 13 -3.72 12.78 5.76
C ILE A 13 -3.16 14.17 5.95
N THR A 14 -3.76 14.95 6.85
CA THR A 14 -3.40 16.35 7.10
C THR A 14 -3.13 16.65 8.57
N ARG A 15 -3.39 15.69 9.47
CA ARG A 15 -3.24 15.85 10.92
C ARG A 15 -2.68 14.57 11.53
N LYS A 16 -1.96 14.73 12.64
CA LYS A 16 -1.45 13.61 13.44
C LYS A 16 -2.57 12.70 13.93
N ALA A 17 -2.30 11.40 14.01
CA ALA A 17 -3.22 10.37 14.50
C ALA A 17 -4.57 10.35 13.76
N MET A 18 -4.61 10.86 12.53
CA MET A 18 -5.84 10.91 11.75
C MET A 18 -6.25 9.50 11.31
N ILE A 19 -7.53 9.18 11.53
CA ILE A 19 -8.17 8.00 10.95
C ILE A 19 -9.02 8.45 9.77
N ARG A 20 -8.82 7.81 8.62
CA ARG A 20 -9.58 8.04 7.39
C ARG A 20 -10.30 6.77 6.99
N ASN A 21 -11.63 6.85 6.98
CA ASN A 21 -12.47 5.82 6.38
C ASN A 21 -12.74 6.18 4.92
N PHE A 22 -12.80 5.16 4.06
CA PHE A 22 -13.08 5.32 2.64
C PHE A 22 -13.78 4.07 2.09
N GLU A 23 -14.37 4.20 0.90
CA GLU A 23 -15.07 3.11 0.21
C GLU A 23 -14.37 2.82 -1.12
N LEU A 24 -14.12 1.55 -1.41
CA LEU A 24 -13.72 1.09 -2.74
C LEU A 24 -14.90 0.34 -3.36
N ARG A 25 -15.42 0.87 -4.47
CA ARG A 25 -16.55 0.27 -5.18
C ARG A 25 -16.03 -0.64 -6.27
N LEU A 26 -16.21 -1.94 -6.10
CA LEU A 26 -15.90 -2.91 -7.14
C LEU A 26 -17.03 -2.92 -8.18
N PRO A 27 -16.69 -3.06 -9.47
CA PRO A 27 -17.71 -3.17 -10.50
C PRO A 27 -18.46 -4.50 -10.37
N ARG A 28 -19.70 -4.57 -10.86
CA ARG A 28 -20.59 -5.75 -10.72
C ARG A 28 -20.00 -7.04 -11.30
N HIS A 29 -19.12 -6.93 -12.29
CA HIS A 29 -18.48 -8.07 -12.95
C HIS A 29 -17.17 -8.51 -12.28
N ALA A 30 -16.77 -7.86 -11.18
CA ALA A 30 -15.66 -8.31 -10.34
C ALA A 30 -16.00 -9.62 -9.64
N LYS A 31 -15.03 -10.53 -9.60
CA LYS A 31 -15.19 -11.84 -8.94
C LYS A 31 -14.30 -12.04 -7.74
N ARG A 32 -13.09 -11.48 -7.80
CA ARG A 32 -12.07 -11.78 -6.80
C ARG A 32 -11.10 -10.62 -6.70
N VAL A 33 -10.76 -10.24 -5.47
CA VAL A 33 -9.58 -9.42 -5.21
C VAL A 33 -8.37 -10.35 -5.26
N ILE A 34 -7.37 -9.98 -6.04
CA ILE A 34 -6.14 -10.76 -6.27
C ILE A 34 -4.90 -10.10 -5.68
N GLY A 35 -4.98 -8.83 -5.33
CA GLY A 35 -3.87 -8.11 -4.74
C GLY A 35 -4.26 -6.75 -4.21
N LEU A 36 -3.44 -6.25 -3.28
CA LEU A 36 -3.49 -4.89 -2.82
C LEU A 36 -2.07 -4.35 -2.72
N GLU A 37 -1.86 -3.17 -3.27
CA GLU A 37 -0.61 -2.43 -3.14
C GLU A 37 -0.92 -1.08 -2.52
N SER A 38 -0.01 -0.61 -1.67
CA SER A 38 -0.15 0.68 -1.01
C SER A 38 1.18 1.41 -1.00
N GLY A 39 1.13 2.71 -1.20
CA GLY A 39 2.31 3.58 -1.12
C GLY A 39 1.98 4.90 -0.45
N VAL A 40 3.01 5.67 -0.15
CA VAL A 40 2.86 7.02 0.40
C VAL A 40 3.52 8.02 -0.50
N ARG A 41 2.81 9.12 -0.76
CA ARG A 41 3.35 10.32 -1.39
C ARG A 41 3.35 11.44 -0.36
N MET A 42 4.53 11.85 0.05
CA MET A 42 4.69 13.01 0.93
C MET A 42 4.31 14.29 0.19
N VAL A 43 3.52 15.15 0.85
CA VAL A 43 3.25 16.52 0.37
C VAL A 43 4.25 17.48 1.02
N SER A 44 4.62 17.24 2.29
CA SER A 44 5.71 17.92 2.97
C SER A 44 6.86 16.95 3.31
N ALA A 45 8.11 17.42 3.24
CA ALA A 45 9.26 16.57 3.55
C ALA A 45 9.24 16.12 5.03
N LEU A 46 9.50 14.84 5.27
CA LEU A 46 9.77 14.34 6.62
C LEU A 46 11.13 14.85 7.10
N PRO A 47 11.30 15.05 8.42
CA PRO A 47 12.64 15.26 8.98
C PRO A 47 13.53 14.08 8.61
N GLU A 48 14.71 14.37 8.05
CA GLU A 48 15.71 13.34 7.81
C GLU A 48 16.06 12.66 9.14
N PRO A 49 16.26 11.33 9.14
CA PRO A 49 16.81 10.67 10.32
C PRO A 49 18.18 11.28 10.60
N ILE A 50 18.47 11.57 11.88
CA ILE A 50 19.79 12.07 12.29
C ILE A 50 20.83 11.01 11.89
N GLN A 51 21.58 11.25 10.82
CA GLN A 51 22.65 10.36 10.41
C GLN A 51 23.85 10.58 11.33
N PRO A 52 24.42 9.52 11.95
CA PRO A 52 25.67 9.68 12.67
C PRO A 52 26.77 10.06 11.67
N ALA A 53 27.45 11.18 11.93
CA ALA A 53 28.37 11.86 11.01
C ALA A 53 29.66 11.08 10.62
N SER A 54 29.76 9.80 10.95
CA SER A 54 30.94 8.99 10.65
C SER A 54 30.62 7.53 10.90
N PHE A 55 30.56 6.73 9.83
CA PHE A 55 31.00 5.33 9.73
C PHE A 55 30.50 4.83 8.36
N ALA A 56 31.45 4.58 7.46
CA ALA A 56 31.34 3.93 6.15
C ALA A 56 29.99 4.08 5.41
N GLU A 57 29.94 4.98 4.43
CA GLU A 57 28.82 5.20 3.49
C GLU A 57 28.31 3.92 2.79
N SER A 58 29.04 2.80 2.85
CA SER A 58 28.70 1.53 2.21
C SER A 58 27.89 0.54 3.06
N LEU A 59 27.63 0.82 4.34
CA LEU A 59 26.85 -0.07 5.25
C LEU A 59 25.68 0.62 5.95
N GLN A 60 25.26 1.80 5.46
CA GLN A 60 24.15 2.54 6.05
C GLN A 60 22.83 1.81 5.78
N PHE A 61 22.35 1.07 6.78
CA PHE A 61 20.98 0.57 6.79
C PHE A 61 20.03 1.76 6.97
N ILE A 62 19.25 2.07 5.94
CA ILE A 62 18.17 3.05 6.00
C ILE A 62 16.89 2.30 6.38
N PRO A 63 16.40 2.38 7.63
CA PRO A 63 15.18 1.69 8.03
C PRO A 63 13.96 2.26 7.28
N SER A 64 13.15 1.39 6.68
CA SER A 64 11.84 1.77 6.17
C SER A 64 10.94 2.19 7.33
N ARG A 65 10.39 3.41 7.28
CA ARG A 65 9.47 3.90 8.31
C ARG A 65 8.05 3.42 8.05
N VAL A 66 7.37 2.99 9.11
CA VAL A 66 5.93 2.71 9.09
C VAL A 66 5.18 4.04 9.12
N MET A 67 4.39 4.30 8.09
CA MET A 67 3.56 5.51 7.99
C MET A 67 2.23 5.32 8.70
N GLY A 68 1.61 4.16 8.55
CA GLY A 68 0.31 3.89 9.15
C GLY A 68 -0.17 2.47 8.92
N GLU A 69 -1.40 2.22 9.33
CA GLU A 69 -2.06 0.93 9.20
C GLU A 69 -3.25 1.03 8.24
N LEU A 70 -3.30 0.13 7.25
CA LEU A 70 -4.37 0.02 6.27
C LEU A 70 -5.15 -1.27 6.52
N ARG A 71 -6.46 -1.14 6.73
CA ARG A 71 -7.39 -2.25 6.93
C ARG A 71 -8.51 -2.20 5.92
N LEU A 72 -8.92 -3.36 5.41
CA LEU A 72 -10.06 -3.49 4.50
C LEU A 72 -11.03 -4.57 5.00
N GLN A 73 -12.32 -4.28 4.82
CA GLN A 73 -13.45 -5.14 5.14
C GLN A 73 -14.44 -5.18 3.97
N HIS A 74 -15.01 -6.34 3.69
CA HIS A 74 -16.06 -6.49 2.69
C HIS A 74 -17.42 -6.29 3.34
N ILE A 75 -18.31 -5.51 2.71
CA ILE A 75 -19.65 -5.27 3.24
C ILE A 75 -20.49 -6.55 3.09
N GLY A 76 -20.96 -7.10 4.21
CA GLY A 76 -21.72 -8.35 4.24
C GLY A 76 -20.92 -9.59 4.65
N LYS A 77 -19.59 -9.50 4.74
CA LYS A 77 -18.75 -10.53 5.39
C LYS A 77 -18.22 -10.02 6.73
N SER A 78 -18.29 -10.87 7.76
CA SER A 78 -17.75 -10.54 9.08
C SER A 78 -16.23 -10.64 9.08
N GLY A 79 -15.56 -9.62 9.60
CA GLY A 79 -14.12 -9.64 9.82
C GLY A 79 -13.32 -8.85 8.78
N LEU A 80 -12.08 -8.52 9.15
CA LEU A 80 -11.11 -7.93 8.26
C LEU A 80 -10.59 -9.00 7.31
N PHE A 81 -10.62 -8.74 6.00
CA PHE A 81 -9.99 -9.65 5.04
C PHE A 81 -8.56 -9.23 4.72
N PHE A 82 -8.19 -7.99 5.06
CA PHE A 82 -6.86 -7.46 4.82
C PHE A 82 -6.46 -6.46 5.91
N SER A 83 -5.22 -6.57 6.38
CA SER A 83 -4.60 -5.66 7.33
C SER A 83 -3.11 -5.62 7.06
N THR A 84 -2.57 -4.44 6.77
CA THR A 84 -1.13 -4.25 6.53
C THR A 84 -0.63 -2.92 7.10
N GLN A 85 0.69 -2.83 7.27
CA GLN A 85 1.38 -1.57 7.54
C GLN A 85 1.83 -0.94 6.23
N VAL A 86 1.56 0.34 6.06
CA VAL A 86 2.01 1.12 4.91
C VAL A 86 3.36 1.76 5.25
N MET A 87 4.36 1.51 4.42
CA MET A 87 5.74 2.00 4.62
C MET A 87 6.02 3.26 3.79
N GLU A 88 6.91 4.14 4.26
CA GLU A 88 7.35 5.38 3.59
C GLU A 88 8.05 5.07 2.26
N GLN A 89 8.99 4.13 2.31
CA GLN A 89 9.64 3.56 1.15
C GLN A 89 9.18 2.11 1.03
N ASP A 90 8.05 1.89 0.37
CA ASP A 90 7.82 0.57 -0.21
C ASP A 90 8.69 0.44 -1.47
N SER A 91 9.98 0.24 -1.22
CA SER A 91 11.01 0.03 -2.23
C SER A 91 10.72 -1.19 -3.12
N GLY A 92 9.70 -1.99 -2.79
CA GLY A 92 9.23 -3.16 -3.52
C GLY A 92 8.84 -2.95 -4.98
N LEU A 93 8.65 -1.70 -5.42
CA LEU A 93 8.20 -1.45 -6.79
C LEU A 93 9.31 -1.12 -7.78
N ALA A 94 10.42 -0.47 -7.39
CA ALA A 94 11.44 0.05 -8.33
C ALA A 94 10.87 0.67 -9.63
N TYR A 95 9.61 1.13 -9.61
CA TYR A 95 8.79 1.45 -10.78
C TYR A 95 8.74 0.41 -11.92
N GLY A 96 8.98 -0.88 -11.63
CA GLY A 96 9.02 -1.96 -12.63
C GLY A 96 10.28 -1.96 -13.49
N ASP A 97 11.36 -1.33 -13.02
CA ASP A 97 12.64 -1.28 -13.74
C ASP A 97 13.48 -2.54 -13.49
N PHE A 98 13.56 -3.40 -14.52
CA PHE A 98 14.40 -4.61 -14.54
C PHE A 98 15.69 -4.42 -15.35
N SER A 99 16.07 -3.18 -15.69
CA SER A 99 17.23 -2.90 -16.54
C SER A 99 18.60 -3.13 -15.89
N MET A 100 18.65 -3.64 -14.65
CA MET A 100 19.89 -3.95 -13.93
C MET A 100 20.54 -5.26 -14.41
N THR A 101 20.95 -5.33 -15.67
CA THR A 101 21.44 -6.55 -16.34
C THR A 101 22.94 -6.81 -16.23
N ALA A 102 23.72 -6.02 -15.48
CA ALA A 102 25.13 -6.34 -15.20
C ALA A 102 25.53 -5.94 -13.77
N GLY A 103 25.61 -6.94 -12.88
CA GLY A 103 25.92 -6.75 -11.46
C GLY A 103 24.69 -6.37 -10.64
N PHE A 104 23.98 -7.38 -10.14
CA PHE A 104 22.81 -7.19 -9.28
C PHE A 104 23.22 -6.43 -8.00
N LYS A 105 22.97 -5.12 -7.96
CA LYS A 105 23.11 -4.33 -6.74
C LYS A 105 21.89 -4.62 -5.88
N THR A 106 22.11 -5.15 -4.68
CA THR A 106 21.06 -5.39 -3.68
C THR A 106 20.35 -4.07 -3.37
N ALA A 107 19.07 -3.98 -3.72
CA ALA A 107 18.20 -2.88 -3.33
C ALA A 107 17.38 -3.28 -2.10
N SER A 108 16.80 -2.31 -1.39
CA SER A 108 16.06 -2.57 -0.13
C SER A 108 14.92 -3.58 -0.29
N TRP A 109 14.33 -3.71 -1.49
CA TRP A 109 13.31 -4.72 -1.81
C TRP A 109 13.84 -6.14 -2.02
N THR A 110 15.12 -6.28 -2.37
CA THR A 110 15.74 -7.60 -2.62
C THR A 110 15.87 -8.43 -1.34
N HIS A 111 15.74 -7.78 -0.18
CA HIS A 111 15.73 -8.41 1.14
C HIS A 111 14.32 -8.54 1.74
N GLN A 112 13.27 -8.11 1.03
CA GLN A 112 11.90 -8.30 1.51
C GLN A 112 11.48 -9.77 1.37
N GLY A 113 10.68 -10.24 2.32
CA GLY A 113 10.06 -11.57 2.22
C GLY A 113 9.18 -11.68 0.96
N LYS A 114 9.08 -12.89 0.41
CA LYS A 114 8.17 -13.17 -0.71
C LYS A 114 6.75 -12.79 -0.31
N ARG A 115 6.11 -11.87 -1.05
CA ARG A 115 4.69 -11.54 -0.85
C ARG A 115 3.85 -12.74 -1.25
N GLU A 116 3.01 -13.22 -0.34
CA GLU A 116 2.07 -14.29 -0.66
C GLU A 116 0.83 -13.69 -1.34
N PRO A 117 0.39 -14.24 -2.49
CA PRO A 117 -0.85 -13.81 -3.11
C PRO A 117 -2.02 -14.19 -2.20
N PHE A 118 -2.81 -13.21 -1.79
CA PHE A 118 -4.07 -13.44 -1.10
C PHE A 118 -5.21 -13.27 -2.09
N SER A 119 -6.20 -14.16 -2.02
CA SER A 119 -7.35 -14.11 -2.92
C SER A 119 -8.64 -14.12 -2.11
N VAL A 120 -9.46 -13.07 -2.27
CA VAL A 120 -10.73 -12.93 -1.55
C VAL A 120 -11.86 -12.92 -2.55
N GLN A 121 -12.77 -13.88 -2.42
CA GLN A 121 -13.97 -13.93 -3.26
C GLN A 121 -14.90 -12.78 -2.92
N VAL A 122 -15.25 -12.03 -3.95
CA VAL A 122 -16.16 -10.89 -3.87
C VAL A 122 -17.47 -11.33 -4.52
N ASP A 123 -18.57 -11.10 -3.81
CA ASP A 123 -19.89 -11.50 -4.31
C ASP A 123 -20.29 -10.65 -5.53
N ARG A 124 -21.07 -11.24 -6.43
CA ARG A 124 -21.38 -10.68 -7.76
C ARG A 124 -22.31 -9.46 -7.74
N GLU A 125 -22.92 -9.17 -6.59
CA GLU A 125 -23.69 -7.96 -6.39
C GLU A 125 -22.74 -6.85 -5.92
N ALA A 126 -22.88 -5.66 -6.52
CA ALA A 126 -21.95 -4.52 -6.39
C ALA A 126 -21.30 -4.45 -5.00
N SER A 127 -20.05 -4.91 -4.93
CA SER A 127 -19.38 -5.09 -3.65
C SER A 127 -18.65 -3.82 -3.26
N ILE A 128 -19.04 -3.27 -2.12
CA ILE A 128 -18.35 -2.16 -1.49
C ILE A 128 -17.35 -2.75 -0.49
N LEU A 129 -16.09 -2.34 -0.62
CA LEU A 129 -15.07 -2.60 0.38
C LEU A 129 -14.93 -1.34 1.24
N LEU A 130 -15.07 -1.53 2.55
CA LEU A 130 -14.83 -0.49 3.54
C LEU A 130 -13.35 -0.52 3.90
N GLY A 131 -12.69 0.62 3.73
CA GLY A 131 -11.31 0.80 4.10
C GLY A 131 -11.14 1.78 5.25
N MET A 132 -10.15 1.50 6.09
CA MET A 132 -9.70 2.38 7.17
C MET A 132 -8.19 2.53 7.08
N TYR A 133 -7.72 3.76 7.06
CA TYR A 133 -6.31 4.09 7.25
C TYR A 133 -6.13 4.83 8.59
N LYS A 134 -5.16 4.39 9.39
CA LYS A 134 -4.75 5.09 10.62
C LYS A 134 -3.32 5.60 10.46
N ASP A 135 -3.14 6.91 10.60
CA ASP A 135 -1.82 7.54 10.71
C ASP A 135 -1.12 7.11 12.02
N ILE A 136 0.07 6.53 11.90
CA ILE A 136 0.92 6.13 13.02
C ILE A 136 2.12 7.08 13.13
N ILE A 137 2.69 7.49 12.00
CA ILE A 137 3.91 8.31 12.00
C ILE A 137 3.68 9.71 12.58
N GLY A 138 2.53 10.35 12.29
CA GLY A 138 2.21 11.64 12.89
C GLY A 138 1.99 11.54 14.39
N GLU A 139 1.45 10.41 14.88
CA GLU A 139 1.31 10.09 16.30
C GLU A 139 2.69 9.92 16.96
N GLN A 140 3.57 9.09 16.36
CA GLN A 140 4.92 8.83 16.85
C GLN A 140 5.81 10.07 16.91
N LEU A 141 5.78 10.89 15.86
CA LEU A 141 6.57 12.13 15.79
C LEU A 141 5.90 13.29 16.55
N ASN A 142 4.68 13.09 17.05
CA ASN A 142 3.84 14.12 17.66
C ASN A 142 3.72 15.38 16.78
N ARG A 143 3.60 15.20 15.45
CA ARG A 143 3.61 16.28 14.45
C ARG A 143 2.51 16.10 13.44
N HIS A 144 1.92 17.22 13.02
CA HIS A 144 0.99 17.22 11.90
C HIS A 144 1.80 17.04 10.61
N LEU A 145 1.53 15.94 9.92
CA LEU A 145 2.13 15.62 8.63
C LEU A 145 1.07 15.72 7.55
N GLU A 146 1.51 16.14 6.37
CA GLU A 146 0.67 16.19 5.18
C GLU A 146 1.21 15.23 4.13
N TYR A 147 0.42 14.21 3.82
CA TYR A 147 0.77 13.18 2.86
C TYR A 147 -0.47 12.51 2.29
N GLN A 148 -0.28 11.80 1.17
CA GLN A 148 -1.30 11.03 0.50
C GLN A 148 -0.94 9.55 0.56
N VAL A 149 -1.90 8.73 0.98
CA VAL A 149 -1.80 7.28 0.88
C VAL A 149 -2.41 6.86 -0.45
N LEU A 150 -1.62 6.18 -1.28
CA LEU A 150 -2.01 5.60 -2.55
C LEU A 150 -2.39 4.15 -2.29
N ILE A 151 -3.58 3.74 -2.75
CA ILE A 151 -4.10 2.39 -2.57
C ILE A 151 -4.50 1.87 -3.94
N HIS A 152 -3.91 0.75 -4.37
CA HIS A 152 -4.19 0.08 -5.63
C HIS A 152 -4.76 -1.30 -5.34
N LEU A 153 -6.02 -1.51 -5.70
CA LEU A 153 -6.72 -2.77 -5.51
C LEU A 153 -6.80 -3.50 -6.85
N TRP A 154 -6.16 -4.66 -6.92
CA TRP A 154 -6.17 -5.53 -8.09
C TRP A 154 -7.30 -6.56 -7.98
N PHE A 155 -8.10 -6.71 -9.03
CA PHE A 155 -9.22 -7.63 -9.07
C PHE A 155 -9.39 -8.28 -10.44
N GLU A 156 -9.95 -9.49 -10.43
CA GLU A 156 -10.31 -10.24 -11.63
C GLU A 156 -11.77 -9.98 -11.99
N THR A 157 -12.01 -9.76 -13.28
CA THR A 157 -13.33 -9.70 -13.87
C THR A 157 -13.59 -10.87 -14.81
N LYS A 158 -14.87 -11.24 -14.97
CA LYS A 158 -15.31 -12.08 -16.08
C LYS A 158 -15.60 -11.18 -17.28
N GLU A 159 -15.07 -11.52 -18.44
CA GLU A 159 -15.60 -10.98 -19.70
C GLU A 159 -17.09 -11.32 -19.79
N GLU A 160 -17.93 -10.33 -20.04
CA GLU A 160 -19.24 -10.57 -20.64
C GLU A 160 -18.95 -10.92 -22.11
N ASP A 161 -19.25 -12.15 -22.51
CA ASP A 161 -19.36 -12.49 -23.92
C ASP A 161 -20.39 -11.52 -24.52
N LYS A 162 -19.94 -10.65 -25.43
CA LYS A 162 -20.79 -9.69 -26.13
C LYS A 162 -21.94 -10.36 -26.85
#